data_AF-A0A2P7TS72-F1
#
_entry.id   AF-A0A2P7TS72-F1
#
_cell.length_a   1.000
_cell.length_b   1.000
_cell.length_c   1.000
_cell.angle_alpha   90.00
_cell.angle_beta   90.00
_cell.angle_gamma   90.00
#
_symmetry.space_group_name_H-M   'P 1'
#
loop_
_entity.id
_entity.type
_entity.pdbx_description
1 polymer ?
#
loop_
_entity_poly.entity_id
_entity_poly.type
_entity_poly.pdbx_seq_one_letter_code
_entity_poly.pdbx_strand_id
1 'polypeptide(L)'
;MTKISTLLGVVAMLLPLKGLNSYTEYADISSYRICHAPEGGGCLNDPAVPVAVPDGNTVSETKTALAQKDGKQKHRHSAIASRKAKKAAKYRQLKQNALPQADFNAASMQTTSNEEEETYRATASRKMVKSAGASLDDALRYSMKMVPAADAYEPYAGYKPDIASGSYRSVLTDIKKHRRFLEQKLDNSRSEQEREAVLKDAGDLFSEAFLNHIMPFWYGTPWDFYGHTEDPGSGAIACGYLVSTTLNHLGVNVNRYTLAQQWPVDIVRSLSADEYYHYSGKSAAIDAIRKMGYGLYIVGLDNHVGFAKYDQWGVHFIHSNWAGSRTVVSEDPQYSTAFSTTRNYYIGKLSNNEHFITKWLHATNIKVSKG
;
A
#
# COMPACT_ATOMS: atom_id res chain seq x y z
N MET A 1 -45.70 68.87 -25.75
CA MET A 1 -44.30 69.17 -25.39
C MET A 1 -44.18 68.87 -23.89
N THR A 2 -43.34 68.01 -23.34
CA THR A 2 -42.15 67.29 -23.80
C THR A 2 -41.77 66.24 -22.74
N LYS A 3 -41.58 64.97 -23.17
CA LYS A 3 -40.46 64.03 -22.89
C LYS A 3 -39.98 63.89 -21.43
N ILE A 4 -40.10 62.74 -20.74
CA ILE A 4 -39.43 61.42 -20.92
C ILE A 4 -37.99 61.50 -21.47
N SER A 5 -36.99 61.35 -20.59
CA SER A 5 -35.65 60.80 -20.89
C SER A 5 -34.75 60.77 -19.64
N THR A 6 -34.38 59.54 -19.25
CA THR A 6 -33.03 59.06 -18.89
C THR A 6 -32.15 59.85 -17.90
N LEU A 7 -31.85 59.22 -16.75
CA LEU A 7 -30.45 58.91 -16.40
C LEU A 7 -30.38 57.73 -15.42
N LEU A 8 -29.68 56.68 -15.85
CA LEU A 8 -29.17 55.58 -15.03
C LEU A 8 -28.24 56.16 -13.96
N GLY A 9 -28.47 55.79 -12.70
CA GLY A 9 -27.56 56.04 -11.58
C GLY A 9 -27.59 54.84 -10.65
N VAL A 10 -26.74 53.86 -10.94
CA VAL A 10 -26.47 52.70 -10.09
C VAL A 10 -25.79 53.20 -8.82
N VAL A 11 -26.51 53.20 -7.69
CA VAL A 11 -25.90 53.25 -6.36
C VAL A 11 -26.21 51.92 -5.69
N ALA A 12 -25.21 51.05 -5.75
CA ALA A 12 -25.15 49.83 -4.97
C ALA A 12 -25.18 50.19 -3.48
N MET A 13 -26.30 49.91 -2.81
CA MET A 13 -26.30 49.80 -1.37
C MET A 13 -25.47 48.58 -0.99
N LEU A 14 -24.25 48.87 -0.56
CA LEU A 14 -23.36 47.98 0.18
C LEU A 14 -24.01 47.62 1.52
N LEU A 15 -24.74 46.51 1.53
CA LEU A 15 -24.95 45.70 2.73
C LEU A 15 -24.22 44.38 2.51
N PRO A 16 -23.25 43.99 3.35
CA PRO A 16 -22.66 42.67 3.24
C PRO A 16 -23.69 41.64 3.71
N LEU A 17 -24.32 40.97 2.76
CA LEU A 17 -25.00 39.69 2.97
C LEU A 17 -23.95 38.65 3.38
N LYS A 18 -23.64 38.59 4.68
CA LYS A 18 -23.02 37.41 5.29
C LYS A 18 -24.09 36.32 5.35
N GLY A 19 -24.19 35.56 4.27
CA GLY A 19 -25.03 34.39 4.14
C GLY A 19 -24.20 33.19 3.72
N LEU A 20 -23.82 32.39 4.72
CA LEU A 20 -23.77 30.93 4.68
C LEU A 20 -23.12 30.28 3.45
N ASN A 21 -21.85 29.89 3.57
CA ASN A 21 -21.44 28.60 3.05
C ASN A 21 -20.54 27.89 4.07
N SER A 22 -20.84 26.61 4.21
CA SER A 22 -20.61 25.73 5.35
C SER A 22 -19.18 25.21 5.46
N TYR A 23 -18.67 25.24 6.69
CA TYR A 23 -17.85 24.22 7.36
C TYR A 23 -17.16 23.16 6.48
N THR A 24 -15.84 23.31 6.34
CA THR A 24 -14.93 22.17 6.26
C THR A 24 -13.82 22.42 7.28
N GLU A 25 -14.00 21.94 8.51
CA GLU A 25 -12.90 21.83 9.46
C GLU A 25 -11.90 20.81 8.92
N TYR A 26 -10.66 21.27 8.76
CA TYR A 26 -9.51 20.43 8.45
C TYR A 26 -9.17 19.60 9.69
N ALA A 27 -9.24 18.27 9.59
CA ALA A 27 -8.54 17.40 10.52
C ALA A 27 -7.05 17.41 10.14
N ASP A 28 -6.27 18.22 10.85
CA ASP A 28 -4.82 18.09 10.92
C ASP A 28 -4.48 16.72 11.53
N ILE A 29 -4.18 15.74 10.68
CA ILE A 29 -3.80 14.38 11.09
C ILE A 29 -2.36 14.30 11.62
N SER A 30 -1.64 15.42 11.74
CA SER A 30 -0.33 15.45 12.41
C SER A 30 -0.43 15.57 13.94
N SER A 31 -1.64 15.75 14.50
CA SER A 31 -1.85 15.99 15.93
C SER A 31 -2.91 15.11 16.62
N TYR A 32 -3.27 13.93 16.09
CA TYR A 32 -4.08 12.95 16.86
C TYR A 32 -3.29 12.34 18.03
N ARG A 33 -3.08 13.15 19.07
CA ARG A 33 -3.11 12.70 20.46
C ARG A 33 -4.56 12.73 20.93
N ILE A 34 -4.90 11.68 21.65
CA ILE A 34 -6.12 11.44 22.44
C ILE A 34 -6.70 12.74 23.01
N CYS A 35 -7.90 13.14 22.55
CA CYS A 35 -8.72 14.09 23.29
C CYS A 35 -9.63 13.32 24.25
N HIS A 36 -9.26 13.34 25.53
CA HIS A 36 -10.25 13.41 26.60
C HIS A 36 -10.89 14.80 26.56
N ALA A 37 -12.22 14.87 26.58
CA ALA A 37 -12.93 16.06 27.03
C ALA A 37 -13.77 15.67 28.27
N PRO A 38 -13.66 16.41 29.37
CA PRO A 38 -14.44 16.19 30.57
C PRO A 38 -15.86 16.74 30.38
N GLU A 39 -16.81 15.97 30.88
CA GLU A 39 -18.19 16.33 31.24
C GLU A 39 -19.01 17.20 30.27
N GLY A 40 -19.93 16.52 29.56
CA GLY A 40 -21.23 17.09 29.21
C GLY A 40 -21.29 18.02 27.99
N GLY A 41 -21.34 17.43 26.78
CA GLY A 41 -21.75 18.14 25.57
C GLY A 41 -21.65 17.26 24.34
N GLY A 42 -22.78 16.78 23.82
CA GLY A 42 -22.82 15.91 22.63
C GLY A 42 -22.54 16.66 21.32
N CYS A 43 -21.90 15.99 20.36
CA CYS A 43 -21.73 16.49 18.99
C CYS A 43 -23.06 16.35 18.21
N LEU A 44 -23.34 17.34 17.36
CA LEU A 44 -24.58 17.48 16.57
C LEU A 44 -24.74 16.36 15.52
N ASN A 45 -25.99 15.99 15.23
CA ASN A 45 -26.36 14.96 14.23
C ASN A 45 -26.35 15.52 12.80
N ASP A 46 -25.84 14.73 11.84
CA ASP A 46 -25.92 15.00 10.40
C ASP A 46 -27.22 14.44 9.75
N PRO A 47 -27.69 15.05 8.64
CA PRO A 47 -29.01 14.81 8.07
C PRO A 47 -29.07 13.56 7.16
N ALA A 48 -30.28 13.00 7.04
CA ALA A 48 -30.57 11.75 6.35
C ALA A 48 -30.36 11.82 4.82
N VAL A 49 -29.73 10.78 4.27
CA VAL A 49 -29.52 10.58 2.82
C VAL A 49 -30.72 9.84 2.19
N PRO A 50 -31.26 10.27 1.04
CA PRO A 50 -32.41 9.61 0.40
C PRO A 50 -32.01 8.36 -0.41
N VAL A 51 -32.97 7.43 -0.48
CA VAL A 51 -32.86 6.07 -1.05
C VAL A 51 -32.79 6.09 -2.58
N ALA A 52 -31.86 5.33 -3.18
CA ALA A 52 -31.73 5.14 -4.63
C ALA A 52 -32.54 3.94 -5.15
N VAL A 53 -33.10 4.10 -6.36
CA VAL A 53 -33.90 3.12 -7.12
C VAL A 53 -32.97 2.27 -8.01
N PRO A 54 -33.25 0.98 -8.26
CA PRO A 54 -32.32 0.09 -8.94
C PRO A 54 -32.45 0.14 -10.47
N ASP A 55 -31.33 0.30 -11.18
CA ASP A 55 -31.22 0.00 -12.60
C ASP A 55 -30.43 -1.30 -12.79
N GLY A 56 -31.07 -2.25 -13.49
CA GLY A 56 -30.46 -3.50 -13.92
C GLY A 56 -29.56 -3.29 -15.13
N ASN A 57 -28.34 -3.82 -15.07
CA ASN A 57 -27.62 -4.30 -16.25
C ASN A 57 -26.55 -5.32 -15.85
N THR A 58 -26.51 -6.40 -16.63
CA THR A 58 -25.69 -7.60 -16.49
C THR A 58 -24.19 -7.34 -16.70
N VAL A 59 -23.36 -7.93 -15.82
CA VAL A 59 -21.89 -7.91 -15.86
C VAL A 59 -21.37 -9.03 -16.77
N SER A 60 -20.41 -8.72 -17.66
CA SER A 60 -19.61 -9.69 -18.40
C SER A 60 -18.18 -9.70 -17.83
N GLU A 61 -17.81 -10.76 -17.13
CA GLU A 61 -16.42 -11.03 -16.73
C GLU A 61 -15.69 -11.70 -17.90
N THR A 62 -14.64 -11.06 -18.43
CA THR A 62 -13.77 -11.67 -19.44
C THR A 62 -12.37 -11.85 -18.87
N LYS A 63 -11.97 -13.11 -18.61
CA LYS A 63 -10.57 -13.48 -18.43
C LYS A 63 -9.89 -13.51 -19.80
N THR A 64 -8.89 -12.67 -20.02
CA THR A 64 -8.08 -12.77 -21.24
C THR A 64 -6.99 -13.81 -21.04
N ALA A 65 -7.18 -15.01 -21.58
CA ALA A 65 -6.13 -16.02 -21.76
C ALA A 65 -5.71 -16.02 -23.24
N LEU A 66 -4.45 -15.67 -23.54
CA LEU A 66 -3.87 -15.79 -24.88
C LEU A 66 -3.30 -17.20 -25.07
N ALA A 67 -3.83 -17.91 -26.08
CA ALA A 67 -3.46 -19.26 -26.44
C ALA A 67 -2.03 -19.38 -27.01
N GLN A 68 -1.31 -20.42 -26.57
CA GLN A 68 0.00 -20.85 -27.04
C GLN A 68 -0.06 -21.43 -28.47
N LYS A 69 0.93 -21.10 -29.29
CA LYS A 69 1.33 -21.91 -30.46
C LYS A 69 2.57 -22.73 -30.10
N ASP A 70 2.39 -24.05 -30.09
CA ASP A 70 3.45 -25.05 -29.97
C ASP A 70 4.33 -25.10 -31.22
N GLY A 71 5.66 -25.27 -31.03
CA GLY A 71 6.57 -25.69 -32.09
C GLY A 71 8.03 -25.31 -31.90
N LYS A 72 8.85 -26.29 -31.49
CA LYS A 72 10.33 -26.35 -31.53
C LYS A 72 11.12 -25.60 -30.45
N GLN A 73 11.44 -26.28 -29.34
CA GLN A 73 12.67 -25.97 -28.60
C GLN A 73 13.22 -27.13 -27.72
N LYS A 74 13.45 -28.32 -28.30
CA LYS A 74 14.04 -29.48 -27.56
C LYS A 74 15.57 -29.63 -27.62
N HIS A 75 16.33 -28.68 -28.16
CA HIS A 75 17.80 -28.81 -28.26
C HIS A 75 18.65 -27.73 -27.55
N ARG A 76 18.09 -26.94 -26.63
CA ARG A 76 18.84 -25.89 -25.90
C ARG A 76 19.13 -26.19 -24.42
N HIS A 77 18.61 -27.28 -23.86
CA HIS A 77 18.70 -27.56 -22.41
C HIS A 77 19.97 -28.27 -21.92
N SER A 78 20.84 -28.83 -22.79
CA SER A 78 22.09 -29.45 -22.30
C SER A 78 23.26 -28.47 -22.14
N ALA A 79 23.25 -27.31 -22.83
CA ALA A 79 24.38 -26.37 -22.82
C ALA A 79 24.38 -25.38 -21.63
N ILE A 80 23.23 -25.18 -20.95
CA ILE A 80 23.09 -24.24 -19.83
C ILE A 80 23.45 -24.91 -18.49
N ALA A 81 23.18 -26.22 -18.35
CA ALA A 81 23.53 -26.99 -17.16
C ALA A 81 25.05 -27.09 -16.92
N SER A 82 25.86 -27.22 -17.99
CA SER A 82 27.32 -27.35 -17.86
C SER A 82 28.04 -26.05 -17.48
N ARG A 83 27.43 -24.88 -17.74
CA ARG A 83 27.96 -23.57 -17.35
C ARG A 83 27.66 -23.19 -15.89
N LYS A 84 26.54 -23.66 -15.32
CA LYS A 84 26.22 -23.47 -13.88
C LYS A 84 27.14 -24.28 -12.96
N ALA A 85 27.50 -25.51 -13.34
CA ALA A 85 28.37 -26.36 -12.53
C ALA A 85 29.81 -25.81 -12.39
N LYS A 86 30.37 -25.20 -13.45
CA LYS A 86 31.73 -24.63 -13.42
C LYS A 86 31.87 -23.35 -12.57
N LYS A 87 30.78 -22.58 -12.41
CA LYS A 87 30.79 -21.34 -11.60
C LYS A 87 30.67 -21.63 -10.09
N ALA A 88 29.95 -22.69 -9.71
CA ALA A 88 29.82 -23.14 -8.32
C ALA A 88 31.13 -23.74 -7.75
N ALA A 89 31.92 -24.44 -8.58
CA ALA A 89 33.22 -24.99 -8.18
C ALA A 89 34.26 -23.90 -7.85
N LYS A 90 34.29 -22.81 -8.65
CA LYS A 90 35.22 -21.69 -8.44
C LYS A 90 34.97 -20.92 -7.13
N TYR A 91 33.70 -20.86 -6.68
CA TYR A 91 33.32 -20.19 -5.43
C TYR A 91 33.66 -21.01 -4.17
N ARG A 92 33.66 -22.35 -4.25
CA ARG A 92 34.07 -23.22 -3.14
C ARG A 92 35.58 -23.16 -2.88
N GLN A 93 36.38 -23.05 -3.94
CA GLN A 93 37.85 -22.99 -3.84
C GLN A 93 38.35 -21.68 -3.21
N LEU A 94 37.62 -20.57 -3.37
CA LEU A 94 37.94 -19.27 -2.76
C LEU A 94 37.60 -19.20 -1.26
N LYS A 95 36.68 -20.04 -0.77
CA LYS A 95 36.24 -20.04 0.64
C LYS A 95 37.11 -20.91 1.56
N GLN A 96 37.99 -21.75 1.00
CA GLN A 96 38.91 -22.59 1.76
C GLN A 96 40.20 -21.87 2.22
N ASN A 97 40.49 -20.68 1.69
CA ASN A 97 41.77 -19.98 1.92
C ASN A 97 41.68 -18.73 2.81
N ALA A 98 40.61 -18.55 3.59
CA ALA A 98 40.50 -17.37 4.46
C ALA A 98 39.81 -17.68 5.80
N LEU A 99 40.59 -18.06 6.81
CA LEU A 99 40.26 -17.91 8.23
C LEU A 99 41.56 -17.76 9.04
N PRO A 100 41.55 -16.87 10.04
CA PRO A 100 42.04 -17.22 11.37
C PRO A 100 40.90 -17.18 12.39
N GLN A 101 40.92 -18.14 13.31
CA GLN A 101 40.03 -18.25 14.46
C GLN A 101 40.34 -17.18 15.51
N ALA A 102 39.32 -16.70 16.21
CA ALA A 102 39.46 -16.03 17.50
C ALA A 102 38.48 -16.69 18.49
N ASP A 103 39.06 -17.29 19.52
CA ASP A 103 38.41 -17.79 20.72
C ASP A 103 37.85 -16.64 21.55
N PHE A 104 36.67 -16.80 22.15
CA PHE A 104 36.34 -16.06 23.38
C PHE A 104 35.46 -16.89 24.33
N ASN A 105 35.94 -16.91 25.57
CA ASN A 105 35.51 -17.72 26.70
C ASN A 105 34.14 -17.35 27.27
N ALA A 106 33.48 -18.36 27.82
CA ALA A 106 32.39 -18.22 28.78
C ALA A 106 32.94 -17.77 30.14
N ALA A 107 32.27 -16.81 30.78
CA ALA A 107 32.37 -16.56 32.22
C ALA A 107 31.05 -16.00 32.76
N SER A 108 30.57 -16.67 33.80
CA SER A 108 29.44 -16.34 34.67
C SER A 108 29.75 -15.17 35.60
N MET A 109 28.74 -14.36 35.97
CA MET A 109 28.66 -13.74 37.30
C MET A 109 27.20 -13.55 37.76
N GLN A 110 26.97 -13.84 39.03
CA GLN A 110 25.73 -13.67 39.79
C GLN A 110 25.62 -12.28 40.44
N THR A 111 24.39 -11.76 40.43
CA THR A 111 23.62 -10.95 41.41
C THR A 111 24.29 -10.02 42.43
N THR A 112 23.73 -8.78 42.55
CA THR A 112 23.22 -8.19 43.83
C THR A 112 22.25 -7.00 43.59
N SER A 113 21.00 -7.16 44.06
CA SER A 113 20.10 -6.24 44.84
C SER A 113 20.09 -4.70 44.66
N ASN A 114 18.93 -4.12 44.28
CA ASN A 114 17.87 -3.52 45.14
C ASN A 114 17.04 -2.42 44.41
N GLU A 115 15.69 -2.57 44.52
CA GLU A 115 14.58 -1.59 44.68
C GLU A 115 14.59 -0.29 43.84
N GLU A 116 13.54 0.13 43.13
CA GLU A 116 12.16 0.37 43.59
C GLU A 116 11.08 0.10 42.51
N GLU A 117 9.84 0.06 43.00
CA GLU A 117 8.61 -0.55 42.52
C GLU A 117 7.69 0.45 41.82
N GLU A 118 7.00 0.06 40.75
CA GLU A 118 5.62 0.52 40.53
C GLU A 118 4.83 -0.44 39.61
N THR A 119 3.81 -1.06 40.20
CA THR A 119 2.97 -2.11 39.62
C THR A 119 1.71 -1.56 38.95
N TYR A 120 1.27 -2.17 37.84
CA TYR A 120 -0.14 -2.09 37.42
C TYR A 120 -0.72 -3.47 37.12
N ARG A 121 -1.76 -3.83 37.90
CA ARG A 121 -2.59 -5.04 37.75
C ARG A 121 -3.71 -4.79 36.74
N ALA A 122 -3.86 -5.72 35.80
CA ALA A 122 -5.02 -5.80 34.92
C ALA A 122 -6.26 -6.29 35.69
N THR A 123 -7.37 -5.57 35.59
CA THR A 123 -8.70 -6.15 35.83
C THR A 123 -9.66 -5.76 34.71
N ALA A 124 -10.40 -6.77 34.27
CA ALA A 124 -11.29 -6.78 33.12
C ALA A 124 -12.54 -5.93 33.35
N SER A 125 -13.00 -5.25 32.29
CA SER A 125 -14.41 -4.86 32.09
C SER A 125 -14.64 -4.43 30.64
N ARG A 126 -14.98 -5.39 29.77
CA ARG A 126 -15.45 -5.15 28.40
C ARG A 126 -16.97 -4.90 28.45
N LYS A 127 -17.41 -3.65 28.31
CA LYS A 127 -18.81 -3.35 27.91
C LYS A 127 -18.78 -2.88 26.45
N MET A 128 -19.22 -3.77 25.56
CA MET A 128 -19.40 -3.47 24.14
C MET A 128 -20.62 -2.54 23.95
N VAL A 129 -20.50 -1.53 23.09
CA VAL A 129 -21.64 -0.73 22.62
C VAL A 129 -21.72 -0.82 21.09
N LYS A 130 -22.96 -0.98 20.63
CA LYS A 130 -23.47 -1.45 19.35
C LYS A 130 -23.16 -0.53 18.16
N SER A 131 -22.75 -1.14 17.04
CA SER A 131 -22.92 -0.57 15.70
C SER A 131 -24.37 -0.75 15.24
N ALA A 132 -24.93 0.27 14.60
CA ALA A 132 -26.24 0.20 13.97
C ALA A 132 -26.14 -0.57 12.64
N GLY A 133 -26.97 -1.60 12.47
CA GLY A 133 -27.40 -2.06 11.15
C GLY A 133 -27.19 -3.53 10.75
N ALA A 134 -26.54 -4.36 11.57
CA ALA A 134 -26.64 -5.81 11.44
C ALA A 134 -27.46 -6.34 12.61
N SER A 135 -28.42 -7.25 12.37
CA SER A 135 -29.06 -7.93 13.50
C SER A 135 -27.97 -8.65 14.31
N LEU A 136 -28.16 -8.80 15.62
CA LEU A 136 -27.20 -9.53 16.46
C LEU A 136 -26.93 -10.94 15.89
N ASP A 137 -27.95 -11.54 15.26
CA ASP A 137 -27.87 -12.79 14.53
C ASP A 137 -27.03 -12.70 13.24
N ASP A 138 -27.03 -11.58 12.54
CA ASP A 138 -26.19 -11.36 11.35
C ASP A 138 -24.74 -11.09 11.73
N ALA A 139 -24.48 -10.34 12.80
CA ALA A 139 -23.13 -10.15 13.35
C ALA A 139 -22.55 -11.47 13.91
N LEU A 140 -23.40 -12.29 14.54
CA LEU A 140 -23.04 -13.66 14.98
C LEU A 140 -22.87 -14.62 13.80
N ARG A 141 -23.74 -14.58 12.77
CA ARG A 141 -23.57 -15.39 11.55
C ARG A 141 -22.31 -15.01 10.80
N TYR A 142 -21.98 -13.72 10.70
CA TYR A 142 -20.78 -13.24 10.02
C TYR A 142 -19.50 -13.60 10.80
N SER A 143 -19.55 -13.58 12.14
CA SER A 143 -18.42 -14.00 12.97
C SER A 143 -18.27 -15.52 13.13
N MET A 144 -19.35 -16.30 12.98
CA MET A 144 -19.33 -17.75 13.19
C MET A 144 -19.29 -18.59 11.89
N LYS A 145 -19.52 -18.03 10.70
CA LYS A 145 -19.49 -18.78 9.41
C LYS A 145 -18.28 -18.50 8.49
N MET A 146 -17.28 -17.73 8.92
CA MET A 146 -16.07 -17.49 8.13
C MET A 146 -14.76 -17.92 8.81
N VAL A 147 -14.80 -19.05 9.51
CA VAL A 147 -13.58 -19.83 9.75
C VAL A 147 -13.94 -21.27 9.44
N PRO A 148 -13.55 -21.83 8.27
CA PRO A 148 -13.43 -23.27 8.17
C PRO A 148 -12.56 -23.69 9.36
N ALA A 149 -12.95 -24.74 10.09
CA ALA A 149 -12.07 -25.33 11.09
C ALA A 149 -10.76 -25.69 10.37
N ALA A 150 -9.79 -24.79 10.47
CA ALA A 150 -8.47 -25.01 9.93
C ALA A 150 -7.88 -26.09 10.83
N ASP A 151 -7.59 -27.24 10.26
CA ASP A 151 -6.66 -28.19 10.85
C ASP A 151 -5.48 -27.41 11.43
N ALA A 152 -5.03 -27.77 12.63
CA ALA A 152 -4.01 -27.05 13.38
C ALA A 152 -2.71 -26.93 12.56
N TYR A 153 -2.60 -25.85 11.78
CA TYR A 153 -1.41 -25.42 11.09
C TYR A 153 -0.50 -24.80 12.15
N GLU A 154 0.57 -25.51 12.51
CA GLU A 154 1.68 -24.98 13.31
C GLU A 154 2.12 -23.63 12.68
N PRO A 155 1.87 -22.49 13.35
CA PRO A 155 1.94 -21.20 12.72
C PRO A 155 3.40 -20.89 12.47
N TYR A 156 3.75 -20.75 11.19
CA TYR A 156 4.94 -20.03 10.81
C TYR A 156 5.04 -18.72 11.61
N ALA A 157 5.97 -18.68 12.56
CA ALA A 157 6.29 -17.47 13.30
C ALA A 157 7.05 -16.54 12.33
N GLY A 158 6.28 -15.84 11.50
CA GLY A 158 6.80 -15.03 10.40
C GLY A 158 7.87 -14.03 10.85
N TYR A 159 8.73 -13.66 9.91
CA TYR A 159 9.74 -12.65 10.13
C TYR A 159 9.10 -11.31 10.49
N LYS A 160 9.41 -10.83 11.69
CA LYS A 160 9.05 -9.48 12.14
C LYS A 160 10.28 -8.58 11.99
N PRO A 161 10.33 -7.73 10.96
CA PRO A 161 11.43 -6.80 10.83
C PRO A 161 11.35 -5.74 11.92
N ASP A 162 12.51 -5.36 12.46
CA ASP A 162 12.67 -4.21 13.35
C ASP A 162 13.28 -3.07 12.52
N ILE A 163 12.43 -2.38 11.76
CA ILE A 163 12.83 -1.24 10.92
C ILE A 163 12.93 -0.03 11.84
N ALA A 164 14.09 0.64 11.88
CA ALA A 164 14.26 1.75 12.80
C ALA A 164 13.19 2.84 12.63
N SER A 165 12.68 3.32 13.75
CA SER A 165 12.05 4.63 13.84
C SER A 165 13.14 5.71 13.79
N GLY A 166 13.05 6.69 12.89
CA GLY A 166 14.04 7.75 12.81
C GLY A 166 13.96 8.58 11.52
N SER A 167 15.11 9.03 11.03
CA SER A 167 15.19 9.79 9.78
C SER A 167 14.75 8.96 8.57
N TYR A 168 14.31 9.62 7.50
CA TYR A 168 13.98 8.93 6.25
C TYR A 168 15.14 8.06 5.74
N ARG A 169 16.39 8.56 5.81
CA ARG A 169 17.59 7.84 5.36
C ARG A 169 17.93 6.60 6.18
N SER A 170 17.71 6.63 7.50
CA SER A 170 17.92 5.45 8.36
C SER A 170 16.91 4.36 8.02
N VAL A 171 15.65 4.72 7.80
CA VAL A 171 14.60 3.81 7.33
C VAL A 171 15.01 3.11 6.02
N LEU A 172 15.47 3.86 5.01
CA LEU A 172 15.91 3.27 3.73
C LEU A 172 17.07 2.28 3.92
N THR A 173 17.99 2.59 4.84
CA THR A 173 19.16 1.75 5.14
C THR A 173 18.73 0.43 5.77
N ASP A 174 17.79 0.46 6.70
CA ASP A 174 17.29 -0.75 7.37
C ASP A 174 16.43 -1.60 6.43
N ILE A 175 15.56 -1.00 5.62
CA ILE A 175 14.79 -1.74 4.61
C ILE A 175 15.75 -2.52 3.70
N LYS A 176 16.86 -1.91 3.26
CA LYS A 176 17.88 -2.58 2.44
C LYS A 176 18.55 -3.74 3.17
N LYS A 177 18.77 -3.63 4.48
CA LYS A 177 19.31 -4.71 5.33
C LYS A 177 18.33 -5.87 5.42
N HIS A 178 17.07 -5.62 5.76
CA HIS A 178 16.03 -6.65 5.87
C HIS A 178 15.76 -7.34 4.52
N ARG A 179 15.70 -6.58 3.43
CA ARG A 179 15.56 -7.11 2.07
C ARG A 179 16.70 -8.09 1.71
N ARG A 180 17.96 -7.72 1.98
CA ARG A 180 19.12 -8.59 1.73
C ARG A 180 19.11 -9.86 2.57
N PHE A 181 18.61 -9.78 3.80
CA PHE A 181 18.46 -10.95 4.65
C PHE A 181 17.44 -11.94 4.06
N LEU A 182 16.28 -11.45 3.61
CA LEU A 182 15.26 -12.30 2.97
C LEU A 182 15.71 -12.81 1.59
N GLU A 183 16.46 -12.01 0.82
CA GLU A 183 17.10 -12.45 -0.43
C GLU A 183 18.00 -13.67 -0.17
N GLN A 184 18.88 -13.60 0.83
CA GLN A 184 19.75 -14.73 1.19
C GLN A 184 18.97 -15.95 1.68
N LYS A 185 17.88 -15.75 2.44
CA LYS A 185 17.00 -16.85 2.84
C LYS A 185 16.33 -17.51 1.63
N LEU A 186 15.86 -16.72 0.68
CA LEU A 186 15.23 -17.21 -0.54
C LEU A 186 16.23 -18.06 -1.36
N ASP A 187 17.44 -17.55 -1.56
CA ASP A 187 18.51 -18.26 -2.27
C ASP A 187 18.94 -19.58 -1.60
N ASN A 188 18.83 -19.65 -0.28
CA ASN A 188 19.21 -20.81 0.52
C ASN A 188 18.05 -21.77 0.84
N SER A 189 16.84 -21.46 0.37
CA SER A 189 15.65 -22.30 0.58
C SER A 189 15.85 -23.67 -0.08
N ARG A 190 15.54 -24.74 0.65
CA ARG A 190 15.77 -26.14 0.24
C ARG A 190 14.50 -26.88 -0.18
N SER A 191 13.36 -26.27 0.07
CA SER A 191 12.03 -26.80 -0.26
C SER A 191 11.12 -25.69 -0.78
N GLU A 192 10.04 -26.09 -1.46
CA GLU A 192 9.02 -25.13 -1.92
C GLU A 192 8.33 -24.46 -0.73
N GLN A 193 8.08 -25.20 0.35
CA GLN A 193 7.47 -24.68 1.57
C GLN A 193 8.33 -23.59 2.23
N GLU A 194 9.66 -23.79 2.31
CA GLU A 194 10.58 -22.75 2.79
C GLU A 194 10.57 -21.53 1.88
N ARG A 195 10.56 -21.75 0.56
CA ARG A 195 10.54 -20.69 -0.45
C ARG A 195 9.27 -19.84 -0.33
N GLU A 196 8.10 -20.48 -0.27
CA GLU A 196 6.80 -19.83 -0.10
C GLU A 196 6.72 -19.04 1.21
N ALA A 197 7.25 -19.59 2.30
CA ALA A 197 7.31 -18.92 3.59
C ALA A 197 8.17 -17.64 3.52
N VAL A 198 9.35 -17.72 2.90
CA VAL A 198 10.23 -16.55 2.71
C VAL A 198 9.60 -15.50 1.79
N LEU A 199 8.90 -15.91 0.73
CA LEU A 199 8.19 -14.98 -0.15
C LEU A 199 7.04 -14.29 0.59
N LYS A 200 6.33 -15.01 1.45
CA LYS A 200 5.30 -14.42 2.31
C LYS A 200 5.91 -13.38 3.26
N ASP A 201 6.99 -13.74 3.97
CA ASP A 201 7.75 -12.81 4.83
C ASP A 201 8.21 -11.55 4.08
N ALA A 202 8.65 -11.72 2.83
CA ALA A 202 9.10 -10.62 1.98
C ALA A 202 7.92 -9.72 1.56
N GLY A 203 6.76 -10.31 1.24
CA GLY A 203 5.53 -9.58 0.99
C GLY A 203 5.06 -8.76 2.19
N ASP A 204 5.14 -9.35 3.38
CA ASP A 204 4.80 -8.71 4.65
C ASP A 204 5.80 -7.56 4.95
N LEU A 205 7.12 -7.80 4.83
CA LEU A 205 8.15 -6.76 4.94
C LEU A 205 7.93 -5.61 3.96
N PHE A 206 7.64 -5.92 2.68
CA PHE A 206 7.44 -4.90 1.66
C PHE A 206 6.26 -3.98 2.01
N SER A 207 5.15 -4.59 2.42
CA SER A 207 3.93 -3.86 2.79
C SER A 207 4.14 -3.02 4.04
N GLU A 208 4.75 -3.60 5.07
CA GLU A 208 5.10 -2.92 6.33
C GLU A 208 6.02 -1.72 6.07
N ALA A 209 7.13 -1.95 5.36
CA ALA A 209 8.08 -0.90 5.01
C ALA A 209 7.41 0.22 4.21
N PHE A 210 6.61 -0.11 3.20
CA PHE A 210 5.90 0.88 2.39
C PHE A 210 4.92 1.70 3.24
N LEU A 211 4.00 1.03 3.93
CA LEU A 211 2.84 1.67 4.57
C LEU A 211 3.21 2.41 5.84
N ASN A 212 4.11 1.85 6.66
CA ASN A 212 4.37 2.34 8.01
C ASN A 212 5.71 3.07 8.15
N HIS A 213 6.61 2.92 7.18
CA HIS A 213 7.94 3.54 7.26
C HIS A 213 8.30 4.45 6.08
N ILE A 214 7.72 4.25 4.90
CA ILE A 214 7.94 5.14 3.75
C ILE A 214 6.84 6.18 3.62
N MET A 215 5.58 5.74 3.47
CA MET A 215 4.45 6.63 3.19
C MET A 215 4.21 7.74 4.23
N PRO A 216 4.45 7.53 5.55
CA PRO A 216 4.28 8.59 6.53
C PRO A 216 5.10 9.85 6.26
N PHE A 217 6.29 9.73 5.67
CA PHE A 217 7.09 10.89 5.27
C PHE A 217 6.50 11.60 4.04
N TRP A 218 5.84 10.85 3.15
CA TRP A 218 5.32 11.39 1.90
C TRP A 218 3.98 12.10 2.05
N TYR A 219 3.15 11.74 3.03
CA TYR A 219 1.85 12.40 3.23
C TYR A 219 2.01 13.92 3.40
N GLY A 220 1.12 14.66 2.74
CA GLY A 220 1.17 16.12 2.72
C GLY A 220 2.14 16.72 1.69
N THR A 221 2.99 15.92 1.02
CA THR A 221 3.84 16.44 -0.07
C THR A 221 2.95 17.05 -1.15
N PRO A 222 3.18 18.31 -1.56
CA PRO A 222 2.37 18.98 -2.58
C PRO A 222 2.29 18.19 -3.89
N TRP A 223 1.12 18.24 -4.52
CA TRP A 223 0.92 17.74 -5.88
C TRP A 223 1.26 18.83 -6.89
N ASP A 224 1.92 18.43 -7.98
CA ASP A 224 2.01 19.20 -9.21
C ASP A 224 2.05 18.22 -10.40
N PHE A 225 1.48 18.60 -11.54
CA PHE A 225 1.45 17.74 -12.73
C PHE A 225 2.85 17.40 -13.25
N TYR A 226 3.79 18.33 -13.13
CA TYR A 226 5.20 18.16 -13.48
C TYR A 226 6.08 17.87 -12.24
N GLY A 227 5.45 17.70 -11.07
CA GLY A 227 6.14 17.42 -9.82
C GLY A 227 6.94 16.12 -9.91
N HIS A 228 8.23 16.19 -9.61
CA HIS A 228 9.14 15.06 -9.70
C HIS A 228 10.13 15.07 -8.54
N THR A 229 9.78 15.64 -7.40
CA THR A 229 10.67 15.61 -6.23
C THR A 229 11.07 14.18 -5.87
N GLU A 230 12.31 14.04 -5.40
CA GLU A 230 12.80 12.81 -4.78
C GLU A 230 12.70 12.89 -3.25
N ASP A 231 12.47 14.07 -2.68
CA ASP A 231 12.49 14.26 -1.23
C ASP A 231 11.07 14.45 -0.69
N PRO A 232 10.61 13.61 0.26
CA PRO A 232 9.29 13.75 0.87
C PRO A 232 9.15 15.13 1.56
N GLY A 233 7.98 15.76 1.41
CA GLY A 233 7.66 17.07 1.99
C GLY A 233 8.38 18.27 1.36
N SER A 234 9.26 18.04 0.37
CA SER A 234 10.00 19.10 -0.33
C SER A 234 9.62 19.13 -1.80
N GLY A 235 9.31 20.32 -2.33
CA GLY A 235 8.85 20.47 -3.71
C GLY A 235 7.46 19.85 -3.93
N ALA A 236 7.25 19.29 -5.12
CA ALA A 236 5.98 18.67 -5.49
C ALA A 236 6.17 17.34 -6.24
N ILE A 237 5.15 16.48 -6.19
CA ILE A 237 5.20 15.15 -6.79
C ILE A 237 3.92 14.81 -7.57
N ALA A 238 4.07 14.37 -8.82
CA ALA A 238 2.98 13.84 -9.62
C ALA A 238 2.69 12.37 -9.26
N CYS A 239 1.54 11.86 -9.70
CA CYS A 239 1.06 10.52 -9.34
C CYS A 239 2.00 9.38 -9.76
N GLY A 240 2.46 9.38 -11.01
CA GLY A 240 3.45 8.40 -11.50
C GLY A 240 4.81 8.52 -10.79
N TYR A 241 5.23 9.74 -10.46
CA TYR A 241 6.47 9.95 -9.71
C TYR A 241 6.36 9.49 -8.26
N LEU A 242 5.21 9.66 -7.58
CA LEU A 242 5.00 9.10 -6.24
C LEU A 242 5.20 7.59 -6.26
N VAL A 243 4.57 6.89 -7.21
CA VAL A 243 4.73 5.44 -7.38
C VAL A 243 6.19 5.08 -7.64
N SER A 244 6.80 5.67 -8.65
CA SER A 244 8.14 5.25 -9.10
C SER A 244 9.26 5.60 -8.10
N THR A 245 9.16 6.75 -7.43
CA THR A 245 10.13 7.23 -6.42
C THR A 245 10.05 6.37 -5.17
N THR A 246 8.84 6.14 -4.62
CA THR A 246 8.67 5.31 -3.40
C THR A 246 9.11 3.87 -3.63
N LEU A 247 8.84 3.29 -4.81
CA LEU A 247 9.36 1.97 -5.19
C LEU A 247 10.89 1.95 -5.30
N ASN A 248 11.51 2.97 -5.90
CA ASN A 248 12.98 3.10 -5.94
C ASN A 248 13.57 3.17 -4.53
N HIS A 249 12.94 3.92 -3.63
CA HIS A 249 13.39 4.07 -2.25
C HIS A 249 13.28 2.77 -1.45
N LEU A 250 12.29 1.93 -1.73
CA LEU A 250 12.20 0.56 -1.21
C LEU A 250 13.25 -0.40 -1.82
N GLY A 251 14.01 0.03 -2.83
CA GLY A 251 15.03 -0.77 -3.50
C GLY A 251 14.51 -1.58 -4.69
N VAL A 252 13.32 -1.27 -5.22
CA VAL A 252 12.84 -1.85 -6.48
C VAL A 252 13.70 -1.30 -7.62
N ASN A 253 14.35 -2.20 -8.37
CA ASN A 253 15.17 -1.82 -9.51
C ASN A 253 14.29 -1.54 -10.74
N VAL A 254 13.80 -0.32 -10.84
CA VAL A 254 13.05 0.18 -11.99
C VAL A 254 13.52 1.60 -12.30
N ASN A 255 13.56 1.99 -13.57
CA ASN A 255 13.88 3.37 -13.91
C ASN A 255 12.67 4.26 -13.57
N ARG A 256 12.88 5.14 -12.59
CA ARG A 256 11.87 6.06 -12.03
C ARG A 256 11.17 6.87 -13.12
N TYR A 257 11.93 7.54 -13.98
CA TYR A 257 11.39 8.40 -15.02
C TYR A 257 10.57 7.61 -16.04
N THR A 258 11.11 6.51 -16.55
CA THR A 258 10.41 5.74 -17.58
C THR A 258 9.12 5.13 -17.03
N LEU A 259 9.09 4.69 -15.77
CA LEU A 259 7.89 4.14 -15.16
C LEU A 259 6.85 5.26 -14.92
N ALA A 260 7.27 6.38 -14.32
CA ALA A 260 6.38 7.49 -13.99
C ALA A 260 5.66 8.09 -15.20
N GLN A 261 6.27 8.02 -16.37
CA GLN A 261 5.77 8.60 -17.62
C GLN A 261 4.89 7.64 -18.44
N GLN A 262 4.66 6.41 -17.97
CA GLN A 262 3.76 5.48 -18.66
C GLN A 262 2.29 5.79 -18.36
N TRP A 263 1.41 5.25 -19.20
CA TRP A 263 -0.01 5.16 -18.88
C TRP A 263 -0.23 4.33 -17.61
N PRO A 264 -1.24 4.64 -16.78
CA PRO A 264 -1.46 3.93 -15.51
C PRO A 264 -1.58 2.41 -15.67
N VAL A 265 -2.23 1.92 -16.73
CA VAL A 265 -2.33 0.48 -17.04
C VAL A 265 -0.96 -0.15 -17.30
N ASP A 266 -0.05 0.57 -17.96
CA ASP A 266 1.29 0.09 -18.27
C ASP A 266 2.18 0.07 -17.03
N ILE A 267 1.96 1.00 -16.07
CA ILE A 267 2.57 0.93 -14.73
C ILE A 267 2.11 -0.33 -14.01
N VAL A 268 0.80 -0.60 -13.99
CA VAL A 268 0.24 -1.81 -13.35
C VAL A 268 0.82 -3.07 -14.00
N ARG A 269 0.85 -3.15 -15.34
CA ARG A 269 1.41 -4.28 -16.09
C ARG A 269 2.90 -4.48 -15.82
N SER A 270 3.66 -3.38 -15.74
CA SER A 270 5.10 -3.44 -15.43
C SER A 270 5.37 -4.07 -14.06
N LEU A 271 4.54 -3.73 -13.07
CA LEU A 271 4.75 -4.15 -11.68
C LEU A 271 4.10 -5.51 -11.36
N SER A 272 2.98 -5.83 -12.00
CA SER A 272 2.16 -7.01 -11.68
C SER A 272 2.32 -8.15 -12.69
N ALA A 273 3.10 -7.93 -13.76
CA ALA A 273 3.14 -8.82 -14.92
C ALA A 273 1.72 -9.08 -15.46
N ASP A 274 1.31 -10.34 -15.56
CA ASP A 274 -0.04 -10.74 -16.02
C ASP A 274 -1.04 -10.90 -14.86
N GLU A 275 -0.62 -10.66 -13.61
CA GLU A 275 -1.45 -10.81 -12.40
C GLU A 275 -2.15 -9.50 -12.02
N TYR A 276 -2.95 -8.96 -12.95
CA TYR A 276 -3.81 -7.80 -12.71
C TYR A 276 -5.18 -7.98 -13.34
N TYR A 277 -6.15 -7.25 -12.80
CA TYR A 277 -7.55 -7.34 -13.19
C TYR A 277 -8.07 -5.98 -13.64
N HIS A 278 -9.01 -6.00 -14.59
CA HIS A 278 -9.69 -4.82 -15.10
C HIS A 278 -11.14 -4.80 -14.66
N TYR A 279 -11.61 -3.64 -14.19
CA TYR A 279 -13.00 -3.38 -13.85
C TYR A 279 -13.45 -2.06 -14.47
N SER A 280 -14.74 -1.97 -14.78
CA SER A 280 -15.37 -0.79 -15.38
C SER A 280 -16.19 0.06 -14.41
N GLY A 281 -16.21 -0.28 -13.12
CA GLY A 281 -17.01 0.40 -12.11
C GLY A 281 -16.36 0.43 -10.74
N LYS A 282 -16.49 1.56 -10.05
CA LYS A 282 -15.91 1.84 -8.72
C LYS A 282 -16.22 0.75 -7.70
N SER A 283 -17.50 0.40 -7.52
CA SER A 283 -17.91 -0.59 -6.53
C SER A 283 -17.30 -1.97 -6.82
N ALA A 284 -17.31 -2.39 -8.09
CA ALA A 284 -16.71 -3.66 -8.51
C ALA A 284 -15.19 -3.69 -8.26
N ALA A 285 -14.49 -2.57 -8.51
CA ALA A 285 -13.06 -2.43 -8.23
C ALA A 285 -12.74 -2.54 -6.72
N ILE A 286 -13.51 -1.86 -5.86
CA ILE A 286 -13.32 -1.92 -4.41
C ILE A 286 -13.65 -3.32 -3.87
N ASP A 287 -14.74 -3.93 -4.34
CA ASP A 287 -15.12 -5.28 -3.94
C ASP A 287 -14.11 -6.33 -4.43
N ALA A 288 -13.50 -6.12 -5.60
CA ALA A 288 -12.41 -6.96 -6.07
C ALA A 288 -11.18 -6.90 -5.14
N ILE A 289 -10.77 -5.71 -4.69
CA ILE A 289 -9.71 -5.56 -3.69
C ILE A 289 -10.05 -6.33 -2.41
N ARG A 290 -11.30 -6.23 -1.95
CA ARG A 290 -11.77 -6.96 -0.77
C ARG A 290 -11.69 -8.47 -0.96
N LYS A 291 -12.12 -8.98 -2.12
CA LYS A 291 -12.08 -10.40 -2.50
C LYS A 291 -10.64 -10.93 -2.63
N MET A 292 -9.71 -10.10 -3.12
CA MET A 292 -8.28 -10.43 -3.17
C MET A 292 -7.60 -10.44 -1.78
N GLY A 293 -8.30 -9.99 -0.74
CA GLY A 293 -7.87 -10.08 0.67
C GLY A 293 -6.87 -8.99 1.08
N TYR A 294 -6.40 -9.02 2.32
CA TYR A 294 -5.50 -7.97 2.82
C TYR A 294 -4.20 -7.88 2.01
N GLY A 295 -3.66 -6.67 1.91
CA GLY A 295 -2.39 -6.42 1.25
C GLY A 295 -2.27 -5.04 0.61
N LEU A 296 -1.18 -4.89 -0.13
CA LEU A 296 -0.84 -3.69 -0.91
C LEU A 296 -1.06 -3.96 -2.39
N TYR A 297 -1.67 -2.99 -3.07
CA TYR A 297 -2.08 -3.05 -4.45
C TYR A 297 -1.53 -1.85 -5.21
N ILE A 298 -1.17 -2.04 -6.48
CA ILE A 298 -1.06 -0.96 -7.45
C ILE A 298 -2.41 -0.78 -8.14
N VAL A 299 -2.85 0.46 -8.29
CA VAL A 299 -4.10 0.82 -8.96
C VAL A 299 -3.82 1.83 -10.06
N GLY A 300 -4.12 1.44 -11.29
CA GLY A 300 -4.12 2.30 -12.46
C GLY A 300 -5.54 2.68 -12.85
N LEU A 301 -5.78 3.97 -13.04
CA LEU A 301 -7.04 4.55 -13.50
C LEU A 301 -6.88 5.06 -14.95
N ASP A 302 -7.82 5.82 -15.49
CA ASP A 302 -7.71 6.36 -16.87
C ASP A 302 -6.51 7.30 -17.06
N ASN A 303 -6.34 8.24 -16.13
CA ASN A 303 -5.32 9.29 -16.18
C ASN A 303 -4.59 9.48 -14.85
N HIS A 304 -4.72 8.51 -13.95
CA HIS A 304 -4.21 8.62 -12.59
C HIS A 304 -3.74 7.27 -12.08
N VAL A 305 -2.77 7.27 -11.17
CA VAL A 305 -2.19 6.04 -10.61
C VAL A 305 -1.90 6.26 -9.13
N GLY A 306 -1.99 5.18 -8.37
CA GLY A 306 -1.63 5.18 -6.96
C GLY A 306 -1.57 3.75 -6.43
N PHE A 307 -1.50 3.63 -5.13
CA PHE A 307 -1.61 2.37 -4.43
C PHE A 307 -2.97 2.25 -3.77
N ALA A 308 -3.40 1.03 -3.50
CA ALA A 308 -4.44 0.80 -2.51
C ALA A 308 -3.90 -0.12 -1.42
N LYS A 309 -4.26 0.15 -0.17
CA LYS A 309 -4.08 -0.81 0.92
C LYS A 309 -5.44 -1.37 1.31
N TYR A 310 -5.49 -2.65 1.64
CA TYR A 310 -6.62 -3.25 2.31
C TYR A 310 -6.16 -3.95 3.57
N ASP A 311 -6.69 -3.49 4.70
CA ASP A 311 -6.43 -4.02 6.03
C ASP A 311 -7.76 -4.04 6.84
N GLN A 312 -7.67 -4.30 8.14
CA GLN A 312 -8.82 -4.32 9.05
C GLN A 312 -9.61 -3.00 9.14
N TRP A 313 -9.02 -1.88 8.69
CA TRP A 313 -9.65 -0.57 8.65
C TRP A 313 -10.35 -0.29 7.32
N GLY A 314 -10.26 -1.21 6.36
CA GLY A 314 -10.90 -1.09 5.05
C GLY A 314 -9.92 -0.73 3.94
N VAL A 315 -10.48 -0.46 2.76
CA VAL A 315 -9.70 -0.13 1.56
C VAL A 315 -9.38 1.36 1.59
N HIS A 316 -8.12 1.72 1.41
CA HIS A 316 -7.68 3.12 1.30
C HIS A 316 -6.86 3.30 0.03
N PHE A 317 -7.12 4.38 -0.71
CA PHE A 317 -6.39 4.79 -1.89
C PHE A 317 -5.30 5.79 -1.51
N ILE A 318 -4.05 5.42 -1.79
CA ILE A 318 -2.85 6.18 -1.47
C ILE A 318 -2.29 6.75 -2.77
N HIS A 319 -2.30 8.08 -2.92
CA HIS A 319 -1.88 8.72 -4.16
C HIS A 319 -1.46 10.17 -3.95
N SER A 320 -0.77 10.74 -4.95
CA SER A 320 -0.59 12.19 -5.05
C SER A 320 -1.86 12.80 -5.65
N ASN A 321 -2.64 13.51 -4.84
CA ASN A 321 -3.97 13.95 -5.23
C ASN A 321 -3.91 15.20 -6.10
N TRP A 322 -4.46 15.15 -7.30
CA TRP A 322 -4.60 16.34 -8.16
C TRP A 322 -5.85 17.16 -7.81
N ALA A 323 -6.81 16.56 -7.11
CA ALA A 323 -8.02 17.17 -6.59
C ALA A 323 -7.88 17.47 -5.08
N GLY A 324 -8.92 18.06 -4.49
CA GLY A 324 -9.02 18.24 -3.04
C GLY A 324 -7.83 19.00 -2.44
N SER A 325 -7.16 18.38 -1.47
CA SER A 325 -6.01 18.95 -0.74
C SER A 325 -4.80 19.26 -1.64
N ARG A 326 -4.74 18.69 -2.84
CA ARG A 326 -3.60 18.81 -3.76
C ARG A 326 -2.27 18.38 -3.13
N THR A 327 -2.30 17.28 -2.41
CA THR A 327 -1.15 16.70 -1.71
C THR A 327 -1.17 15.17 -1.80
N VAL A 328 -0.10 14.50 -1.38
CA VAL A 328 -0.11 13.06 -1.15
C VAL A 328 -1.02 12.72 0.04
N VAL A 329 -1.98 11.83 -0.18
CA VAL A 329 -3.00 11.45 0.79
C VAL A 329 -3.23 9.93 0.80
N SER A 330 -3.90 9.47 1.86
CA SER A 330 -4.54 8.17 1.97
C SER A 330 -6.01 8.41 2.28
N GLU A 331 -6.91 8.09 1.35
CA GLU A 331 -8.34 8.39 1.47
C GLU A 331 -9.22 7.18 1.12
N ASP A 332 -10.47 7.17 1.59
CA ASP A 332 -11.43 6.13 1.21
C ASP A 332 -11.75 6.27 -0.31
N PRO A 333 -11.54 5.21 -1.12
CA PRO A 333 -11.81 5.25 -2.56
C PRO A 333 -13.28 5.54 -2.89
N GLN A 334 -14.22 5.35 -1.97
CA GLN A 334 -15.63 5.70 -2.17
C GLN A 334 -15.84 7.20 -2.33
N TYR A 335 -15.04 8.01 -1.62
CA TYR A 335 -15.15 9.48 -1.59
C TYR A 335 -14.02 10.17 -2.37
N SER A 336 -13.00 9.43 -2.80
CA SER A 336 -11.93 9.96 -3.65
C SER A 336 -12.47 10.47 -4.98
N THR A 337 -12.20 11.74 -5.27
CA THR A 337 -12.53 12.34 -6.58
C THR A 337 -11.77 11.62 -7.68
N ALA A 338 -10.46 11.41 -7.50
CA ALA A 338 -9.62 10.73 -8.49
C ALA A 338 -10.09 9.30 -8.78
N PHE A 339 -10.55 8.58 -7.75
CA PHE A 339 -11.07 7.22 -7.89
C PHE A 339 -12.51 7.18 -8.45
N SER A 340 -13.27 8.28 -8.36
CA SER A 340 -14.66 8.36 -8.83
C SER A 340 -14.80 8.90 -10.26
N THR A 341 -13.85 9.70 -10.75
CA THR A 341 -13.91 10.33 -12.09
C THR A 341 -13.26 9.48 -13.19
N THR A 342 -13.35 8.15 -13.08
CA THR A 342 -12.70 7.20 -14.01
C THR A 342 -13.65 6.07 -14.39
N ARG A 343 -13.39 5.44 -15.53
CA ARG A 343 -14.17 4.33 -16.09
C ARG A 343 -13.38 3.03 -16.14
N ASN A 344 -12.07 3.07 -15.97
CA ASN A 344 -11.21 1.90 -16.01
C ASN A 344 -10.40 1.79 -14.73
N TYR A 345 -10.44 0.60 -14.11
CA TYR A 345 -9.70 0.28 -12.90
C TYR A 345 -8.84 -0.94 -13.18
N TYR A 346 -7.52 -0.75 -13.21
CA TYR A 346 -6.54 -1.81 -13.34
C TYR A 346 -5.89 -2.06 -11.98
N ILE A 347 -6.05 -3.26 -11.43
CA ILE A 347 -5.67 -3.57 -10.06
C ILE A 347 -4.75 -4.78 -10.05
N GLY A 348 -3.53 -4.60 -9.53
CA GLY A 348 -2.58 -5.67 -9.30
C GLY A 348 -2.19 -5.72 -7.83
N LYS A 349 -2.27 -6.90 -7.21
CA LYS A 349 -1.82 -7.09 -5.83
C LYS A 349 -0.30 -7.24 -5.85
N LEU A 350 0.44 -6.46 -5.06
CA LEU A 350 1.91 -6.52 -5.01
C LEU A 350 2.41 -7.40 -3.87
N SER A 351 1.73 -7.36 -2.72
CA SER A 351 2.21 -7.97 -1.47
C SER A 351 2.31 -9.50 -1.49
N ASN A 352 1.71 -10.17 -2.46
CA ASN A 352 1.81 -11.62 -2.65
C ASN A 352 2.12 -11.98 -4.11
N ASN A 353 2.49 -11.02 -4.95
CA ASN A 353 2.88 -11.28 -6.32
C ASN A 353 4.32 -11.79 -6.33
N GLU A 354 4.46 -13.09 -6.56
CA GLU A 354 5.76 -13.75 -6.52
C GLU A 354 6.76 -13.12 -7.50
N HIS A 355 6.31 -12.77 -8.71
CA HIS A 355 7.17 -12.16 -9.72
C HIS A 355 7.76 -10.83 -9.22
N PHE A 356 6.91 -9.97 -8.68
CA PHE A 356 7.29 -8.68 -8.14
C PHE A 356 8.22 -8.82 -6.94
N ILE A 357 7.84 -9.62 -5.93
CA ILE A 357 8.60 -9.80 -4.69
C ILE A 357 9.97 -10.41 -4.97
N THR A 358 10.04 -11.43 -5.82
CA THR A 358 11.31 -12.06 -6.23
C THR A 358 12.22 -11.04 -6.90
N LYS A 359 11.68 -10.21 -7.80
CA LYS A 359 12.49 -9.18 -8.46
C LYS A 359 13.00 -8.13 -7.49
N TRP A 360 12.17 -7.70 -6.54
CA TRP A 360 12.56 -6.75 -5.49
C TRP A 360 13.65 -7.32 -4.58
N LEU A 361 13.50 -8.56 -4.10
CA LEU A 361 14.51 -9.23 -3.27
C LEU A 361 15.88 -9.31 -3.98
N HIS A 362 15.90 -9.69 -5.26
CA HIS A 362 17.15 -9.78 -6.02
C HIS A 362 17.62 -8.46 -6.63
N ALA A 363 16.89 -7.34 -6.40
CA ALA A 363 17.12 -6.06 -7.07
C ALA A 363 17.31 -6.21 -8.60
N THR A 364 16.55 -7.12 -9.22
CA THR A 364 16.61 -7.34 -10.66
C THR A 364 15.72 -6.34 -11.38
N ASN A 365 16.13 -5.95 -12.59
CA ASN A 365 15.44 -4.90 -13.31
C ASN A 365 13.99 -5.31 -13.65
N ILE A 366 13.03 -4.47 -13.24
CA ILE A 366 11.66 -4.50 -13.74
C ILE A 366 11.64 -3.70 -15.04
N LYS A 367 11.44 -4.40 -16.15
CA LYS A 367 11.28 -3.78 -17.46
C LYS A 367 9.92 -3.08 -17.51
N VAL A 368 9.94 -1.80 -17.84
CA VAL A 368 8.72 -1.03 -18.07
C VAL A 368 8.04 -1.53 -19.34
N SER A 369 6.79 -1.98 -19.20
CA SER A 369 5.90 -2.28 -20.30
C SER A 369 5.60 -1.01 -21.08
N LYS A 370 5.67 -1.09 -22.41
CA LYS A 370 5.16 -0.05 -23.31
C LYS A 370 3.98 -0.66 -24.03
N GLY A 371 2.79 -0.09 -23.81
CA GLY A 371 1.58 -0.43 -24.57
C GLY A 371 1.68 0.00 -26.02
#